data_AF-A0A7L7Z5B6-F1
#
_entry.id   AF-A0A7L7Z5B6-F1
#
_cell.length_a   1.000
_cell.length_b   1.000
_cell.length_c   1.000
_cell.angle_alpha   90.00
_cell.angle_beta   90.00
_cell.angle_gamma   90.00
#
_symmetry.space_group_name_H-M   'P 1'
#
loop_
_entity.id
_entity.type
_entity.pdbx_description
1 polymer ?
#
loop_
_entity_poly.entity_id
_entity_poly.type
_entity_poly.pdbx_seq_one_letter_code
_entity_poly.pdbx_strand_id
1 'polypeptide(L)'
;MTPPAAEARVAAGGRLVASGLLAASALLQLDASLQRWVTARDALPPSRRDSIESHEHDHDAPTAGWIPLGDAAERHGAGMILLALAVVALAVAVGARGRSGTIPVLAVAGSFAVLGLHALLSGIAGAPSPLGGLLLPAHLVGLAGLVGIAALRPGRPRARPLDAVALALVAAASLPGQLLAAFVVAPMLHGDTSYDTTPWTETVVAVTIGLAAVATAAGGVRAALPAAGDPVPHLPDPARRGARGAADPLPLGDEH
;
A
#
# COMPACT_ATOMS: atom_id res chain seq x y z
N MET A 1 1.62 7.88 -27.76
CA MET A 1 1.11 6.53 -28.05
C MET A 1 0.23 6.12 -26.89
N THR A 2 -1.06 5.94 -27.10
CA THR A 2 -1.98 5.38 -26.10
C THR A 2 -1.65 3.89 -25.91
N PRO A 3 -1.55 3.38 -24.67
CA PRO A 3 -1.32 1.97 -24.46
C PRO A 3 -2.51 1.17 -25.03
N PRO A 4 -2.29 -0.02 -25.60
CA PRO A 4 -3.37 -0.88 -26.05
C PRO A 4 -4.36 -1.15 -24.91
N ALA A 5 -5.65 -1.27 -25.23
CA ALA A 5 -6.73 -1.41 -24.24
C ALA A 5 -6.50 -2.56 -23.23
N ALA A 6 -5.80 -3.62 -23.65
CA ALA A 6 -5.42 -4.73 -22.78
C ALA A 6 -4.45 -4.31 -21.66
N GLU A 7 -3.44 -3.51 -21.96
CA GLU A 7 -2.47 -3.01 -20.96
C GLU A 7 -3.14 -2.09 -19.95
N ALA A 8 -4.06 -1.23 -20.40
CA ALA A 8 -4.83 -0.37 -19.52
C ALA A 8 -5.69 -1.16 -18.51
N ARG A 9 -6.32 -2.26 -18.97
CA ARG A 9 -7.09 -3.16 -18.10
C ARG A 9 -6.22 -3.89 -17.08
N VAL A 10 -5.05 -4.39 -17.49
CA VAL A 10 -4.10 -5.04 -16.58
C VAL A 10 -3.60 -4.05 -15.51
N ALA A 11 -3.25 -2.83 -15.92
CA ALA A 11 -2.82 -1.78 -14.99
C ALA A 11 -3.95 -1.34 -14.04
N ALA A 12 -5.20 -1.31 -14.49
CA ALA A 12 -6.35 -1.03 -13.63
C ALA A 12 -6.59 -2.17 -12.63
N GLY A 13 -6.58 -3.43 -13.10
CA GLY A 13 -6.74 -4.61 -12.26
C GLY A 13 -5.66 -4.70 -11.18
N GLY A 14 -4.39 -4.48 -11.54
CA GLY A 14 -3.28 -4.47 -10.58
C GLY A 14 -3.43 -3.39 -9.50
N ARG A 15 -3.92 -2.19 -9.85
CA ARG A 15 -4.25 -1.14 -8.86
C ARG A 15 -5.39 -1.55 -7.94
N LEU A 16 -6.43 -2.21 -8.44
CA LEU A 16 -7.52 -2.70 -7.60
C LEU A 16 -7.05 -3.77 -6.61
N VAL A 17 -6.18 -4.69 -7.04
CA VAL A 17 -5.54 -5.66 -6.14
C VAL A 17 -4.71 -4.95 -5.07
N ALA A 18 -3.85 -4.00 -5.46
CA ALA A 18 -3.06 -3.22 -4.51
C ALA A 18 -3.93 -2.45 -3.52
N SER A 19 -5.03 -1.85 -3.98
CA SER A 19 -5.99 -1.14 -3.13
C SER A 19 -6.65 -2.08 -2.12
N GLY A 20 -7.08 -3.27 -2.54
CA GLY A 20 -7.63 -4.28 -1.62
C GLY A 20 -6.63 -4.70 -0.54
N LEU A 21 -5.36 -4.92 -0.91
CA LEU A 21 -4.29 -5.24 0.02
C LEU A 21 -4.00 -4.08 1.00
N LEU A 22 -3.97 -2.83 0.52
CA LEU A 22 -3.82 -1.65 1.38
C LEU A 22 -4.98 -1.50 2.36
N ALA A 23 -6.22 -1.70 1.91
CA ALA A 23 -7.40 -1.62 2.77
C ALA A 23 -7.38 -2.70 3.85
N ALA A 24 -7.06 -3.94 3.49
CA ALA A 24 -6.92 -5.03 4.46
C ALA A 24 -5.78 -4.77 5.46
N SER A 25 -4.64 -4.27 4.98
CA SER A 25 -3.54 -3.82 5.84
C SER A 25 -3.97 -2.75 6.83
N ALA A 26 -4.67 -1.71 6.36
CA ALA A 26 -5.15 -0.62 7.20
C ALA A 26 -6.11 -1.11 8.28
N LEU A 27 -7.04 -2.02 7.94
CA LEU A 27 -7.98 -2.59 8.89
C LEU A 27 -7.28 -3.41 9.98
N LEU A 28 -6.31 -4.25 9.61
CA LEU A 28 -5.55 -5.04 10.58
C LEU A 28 -4.69 -4.16 11.51
N GLN A 29 -4.05 -3.11 10.98
CA GLN A 29 -3.28 -2.17 11.78
C GLN A 29 -4.18 -1.32 12.70
N LEU A 30 -5.36 -0.92 12.22
CA LEU A 30 -6.35 -0.22 13.04
C LEU A 30 -6.84 -1.10 14.18
N ASP A 31 -7.15 -2.37 13.90
CA ASP A 31 -7.57 -3.32 14.93
C ASP A 31 -6.47 -3.54 15.99
N ALA A 32 -5.21 -3.70 15.57
CA ALA A 32 -4.07 -3.77 16.49
C ALA A 32 -3.94 -2.51 17.36
N SER A 33 -4.15 -1.32 16.78
CA SER A 33 -4.16 -0.05 17.52
C SER A 33 -5.30 0.01 18.55
N LEU A 34 -6.50 -0.45 18.19
CA LEU A 34 -7.66 -0.50 19.11
C LEU A 34 -7.43 -1.48 20.26
N GLN A 35 -6.72 -2.58 20.04
CA GLN A 35 -6.35 -3.48 21.12
C GLN A 35 -5.48 -2.79 22.17
N ARG A 36 -4.52 -1.96 21.76
CA ARG A 36 -3.70 -1.18 22.70
C ARG A 36 -4.52 -0.10 23.40
N TRP A 37 -5.09 0.82 22.62
CA TRP A 37 -5.61 2.07 23.16
C TRP A 37 -7.00 1.99 23.78
N VAL A 38 -7.77 0.95 23.43
CA VAL A 38 -9.11 0.72 23.99
C VAL A 38 -9.07 -0.51 24.89
N THR A 39 -8.81 -1.68 24.31
CA THR A 39 -9.03 -2.95 25.02
C THR A 39 -8.05 -3.13 26.20
N ALA A 40 -6.75 -2.98 25.96
CA ALA A 40 -5.73 -3.13 26.99
C ALA A 40 -5.77 -1.97 28.00
N ARG A 41 -5.93 -0.73 27.52
CA ARG A 41 -6.07 0.45 28.41
C ARG A 41 -7.24 0.31 29.38
N ASP A 42 -8.41 -0.13 28.91
CA ASP A 42 -9.60 -0.25 29.76
C ASP A 42 -9.51 -1.42 30.74
N ALA A 43 -8.74 -2.46 30.40
CA ALA A 43 -8.46 -3.57 31.30
C ALA A 43 -7.50 -3.20 32.46
N LEU A 44 -6.73 -2.12 32.34
CA LEU A 44 -5.82 -1.66 33.39
C LEU A 44 -6.57 -0.92 34.52
N PRO A 45 -6.13 -1.08 35.79
CA PRO A 45 -6.62 -0.24 36.89
C PRO A 45 -6.46 1.26 36.56
N PRO A 46 -7.37 2.14 37.02
CA PRO A 46 -7.30 3.57 36.71
C PRO A 46 -5.94 4.21 37.00
N SER A 47 -5.26 3.79 38.07
CA SER A 47 -3.93 4.29 38.46
C SER A 47 -2.77 3.86 37.56
N ARG A 48 -3.01 2.98 36.58
CA ARG A 48 -2.00 2.45 35.65
C ARG A 48 -2.37 2.64 34.20
N ARG A 49 -3.49 3.31 33.86
CA ARG A 49 -3.93 3.44 32.47
C ARG A 49 -2.88 4.11 31.58
N ASP A 50 -2.14 5.06 32.12
CA ASP A 50 -1.11 5.79 31.38
C ASP A 50 0.14 4.93 31.13
N SER A 51 0.31 3.80 31.84
CA SER A 51 1.42 2.89 31.55
C SER A 51 1.32 2.26 30.17
N ILE A 52 0.12 2.23 29.54
CA ILE A 52 -0.09 1.67 28.20
C ILE A 52 0.70 2.41 27.11
N GLU A 53 1.15 3.63 27.40
CA GLU A 53 1.98 4.46 26.52
C GLU A 53 3.45 4.02 26.49
N SER A 54 3.89 3.21 27.46
CA SER A 54 5.24 2.64 27.53
C SER A 54 5.56 1.79 26.30
N HIS A 55 6.81 1.82 25.86
CA HIS A 55 7.37 0.95 24.81
C HIS A 55 7.26 -0.54 25.13
N GLU A 56 7.10 -0.90 26.40
CA GLU A 56 6.78 -2.27 26.81
C GLU A 56 5.49 -2.78 26.16
N HIS A 57 4.62 -1.88 25.68
CA HIS A 57 3.35 -2.20 25.02
C HIS A 57 3.38 -1.99 23.50
N ASP A 58 4.55 -1.72 22.90
CA ASP A 58 4.72 -1.52 21.46
C ASP A 58 4.60 -2.86 20.72
N HIS A 59 3.46 -3.07 20.09
CA HIS A 59 3.14 -4.29 19.35
C HIS A 59 3.71 -4.29 17.92
N ASP A 60 4.10 -3.13 17.40
CA ASP A 60 4.72 -2.93 16.08
C ASP A 60 6.24 -3.14 16.09
N ALA A 61 6.89 -2.88 17.23
CA ALA A 61 8.31 -3.16 17.45
C ALA A 61 8.60 -3.81 18.82
N PRO A 62 8.17 -5.06 19.08
CA PRO A 62 8.46 -5.77 20.32
C PRO A 62 9.95 -5.82 20.68
N THR A 63 10.31 -5.25 21.83
CA THR A 63 11.70 -5.25 22.36
C THR A 63 11.81 -5.96 23.71
N ALA A 64 13.03 -6.05 24.26
CA ALA A 64 13.25 -6.71 25.55
C ALA A 64 12.38 -6.08 26.65
N GLY A 65 11.57 -6.91 27.34
CA GLY A 65 10.58 -6.42 28.32
C GLY A 65 9.18 -6.23 27.75
N TRP A 66 8.97 -6.47 26.44
CA TRP A 66 7.66 -6.37 25.80
C TRP A 66 6.59 -7.25 26.46
N ILE A 67 5.41 -6.65 26.63
CA ILE A 67 4.21 -7.23 27.22
C ILE A 67 3.17 -7.43 26.10
N PRO A 68 2.85 -8.67 25.74
CA PRO A 68 1.86 -8.96 24.70
C PRO A 68 0.48 -8.37 25.02
N LEU A 69 -0.14 -7.75 24.02
CA LEU A 69 -1.48 -7.18 24.09
C LEU A 69 -2.44 -7.98 23.20
N GLY A 70 -2.98 -9.07 23.72
CA GLY A 70 -3.81 -9.97 22.92
C GLY A 70 -3.06 -10.47 21.68
N ASP A 71 -3.64 -10.28 20.50
CA ASP A 71 -3.06 -10.62 19.20
C ASP A 71 -2.67 -9.37 18.38
N ALA A 72 -2.50 -8.21 19.04
CA ALA A 72 -2.17 -6.95 18.36
C ALA A 72 -0.92 -7.04 17.49
N ALA A 73 0.14 -7.69 17.98
CA ALA A 73 1.39 -7.87 17.23
C ALA A 73 1.20 -8.77 16.00
N GLU A 74 0.36 -9.81 16.09
CA GLU A 74 0.04 -10.68 14.96
C GLU A 74 -0.73 -9.93 13.88
N ARG A 75 -1.75 -9.16 14.28
CA ARG A 75 -2.56 -8.36 13.36
C ARG A 75 -1.75 -7.26 12.69
N HIS A 76 -0.94 -6.53 13.46
CA HIS A 76 -0.02 -5.54 12.90
C HIS A 76 0.96 -6.17 11.92
N GLY A 77 1.60 -7.28 12.33
CA GLY A 77 2.57 -7.99 11.50
C GLY A 77 1.97 -8.49 10.18
N ALA A 78 0.78 -9.10 10.23
CA ALA A 78 0.03 -9.51 9.04
C ALA A 78 -0.34 -8.31 8.16
N GLY A 79 -0.76 -7.20 8.77
CA GLY A 79 -1.02 -5.93 8.06
C GLY A 79 0.20 -5.45 7.29
N MET A 80 1.37 -5.41 7.92
CA MET A 80 2.63 -4.98 7.29
C MET A 80 3.07 -5.90 6.14
N ILE A 81 2.82 -7.21 6.23
CA ILE A 81 3.06 -8.14 5.12
C ILE A 81 2.11 -7.85 3.95
N LEU A 82 0.83 -7.58 4.21
CA LEU A 82 -0.12 -7.16 3.16
C LEU A 82 0.29 -5.83 2.53
N LEU A 83 0.80 -4.88 3.32
CA LEU A 83 1.37 -3.62 2.83
C LEU A 83 2.57 -3.87 1.90
N ALA A 84 3.48 -4.77 2.26
CA ALA A 84 4.61 -5.15 1.41
C ALA A 84 4.13 -5.72 0.06
N LEU A 85 3.15 -6.62 0.08
CA LEU A 85 2.55 -7.19 -1.13
C LEU A 85 1.83 -6.12 -1.96
N ALA A 86 1.17 -5.15 -1.32
CA ALA A 86 0.52 -4.04 -2.00
C ALA A 86 1.51 -3.16 -2.77
N VAL A 87 2.68 -2.88 -2.17
CA VAL A 87 3.76 -2.12 -2.83
C VAL A 87 4.24 -2.85 -4.09
N VAL A 88 4.43 -4.16 -4.02
CA VAL A 88 4.81 -4.97 -5.19
C VAL A 88 3.70 -4.97 -6.25
N ALA A 89 2.45 -5.18 -5.87
CA ALA A 89 1.31 -5.18 -6.78
C ALA A 89 1.15 -3.84 -7.49
N LEU A 90 1.28 -2.73 -6.76
CA LEU A 90 1.23 -1.38 -7.33
C LEU A 90 2.40 -1.14 -8.30
N ALA A 91 3.62 -1.55 -7.94
CA ALA A 91 4.79 -1.45 -8.80
C ALA A 91 4.61 -2.20 -10.13
N VAL A 92 4.06 -3.42 -10.09
CA VAL A 92 3.71 -4.18 -11.29
C VAL A 92 2.66 -3.45 -12.12
N ALA A 93 1.62 -2.90 -11.48
CA ALA A 93 0.53 -2.19 -12.14
C ALA A 93 0.98 -0.90 -12.85
N VAL A 94 1.96 -0.20 -12.29
CA VAL A 94 2.54 1.01 -12.90
C VAL A 94 3.70 0.72 -13.86
N GLY A 95 4.06 -0.57 -14.03
CA GLY A 95 5.12 -0.98 -14.93
C GLY A 95 6.52 -0.59 -14.46
N ALA A 96 6.76 -0.56 -13.15
CA ALA A 96 8.10 -0.35 -12.57
C ALA A 96 9.01 -1.56 -12.88
N ARG A 97 9.55 -1.60 -14.10
CA ARG A 97 10.38 -2.67 -14.64
C ARG A 97 11.85 -2.25 -14.72
N GLY A 98 12.73 -3.25 -14.82
CA GLY A 98 14.17 -3.06 -14.91
C GLY A 98 14.82 -2.76 -13.55
N ARG A 99 16.15 -2.81 -13.51
CA ARG A 99 16.91 -2.69 -12.25
C ARG A 99 16.59 -1.42 -11.46
N SER A 100 16.46 -0.28 -12.14
CA SER A 100 16.16 1.00 -11.51
C SER A 100 14.77 1.06 -10.88
N GLY A 101 13.78 0.33 -11.42
CA GLY A 101 12.44 0.22 -10.86
C GLY A 101 12.32 -0.85 -9.77
N THR A 102 12.89 -2.02 -10.01
CA THR A 102 12.71 -3.19 -9.15
C THR A 102 13.45 -3.08 -7.82
N ILE A 103 14.70 -2.59 -7.82
CA ILE A 103 15.51 -2.49 -6.58
C ILE A 103 14.82 -1.62 -5.51
N PRO A 104 14.40 -0.37 -5.78
CA PRO A 104 13.77 0.45 -4.75
C PRO A 104 12.42 -0.12 -4.29
N VAL A 105 11.64 -0.75 -5.18
CA VAL A 105 10.40 -1.44 -4.82
C VAL A 105 10.68 -2.60 -3.85
N LEU A 106 11.68 -3.44 -4.15
CA LEU A 106 12.07 -4.55 -3.28
C LEU A 106 12.64 -4.05 -1.94
N ALA A 107 13.33 -2.92 -1.94
CA ALA A 107 13.82 -2.30 -0.70
C ALA A 107 12.65 -1.86 0.21
N VAL A 108 11.63 -1.19 -0.33
CA VAL A 108 10.43 -0.80 0.42
C VAL A 108 9.63 -2.02 0.88
N ALA A 109 9.31 -2.93 -0.05
CA ALA A 109 8.51 -4.11 0.29
C ALA A 109 9.25 -5.03 1.28
N GLY A 110 10.56 -5.24 1.08
CA GLY A 110 11.39 -6.03 1.98
C GLY A 110 11.49 -5.41 3.37
N SER A 111 11.59 -4.08 3.47
CA SER A 111 11.54 -3.37 4.75
C SER A 111 10.25 -3.66 5.50
N PHE A 112 9.08 -3.42 4.88
CA PHE A 112 7.80 -3.71 5.51
C PHE A 112 7.61 -5.19 5.84
N ALA A 113 8.11 -6.09 5.00
CA ALA A 113 8.07 -7.52 5.27
C ALA A 113 8.90 -7.91 6.51
N VAL A 114 10.10 -7.34 6.69
CA VAL A 114 10.95 -7.59 7.87
C VAL A 114 10.29 -7.06 9.14
N LEU A 115 9.77 -5.83 9.12
CA LEU A 115 9.03 -5.26 10.25
C LEU A 115 7.80 -6.11 10.60
N GLY A 116 7.03 -6.49 9.57
CA GLY A 116 5.84 -7.33 9.73
C GLY A 116 6.15 -8.72 10.24
N LEU A 117 7.20 -9.38 9.74
CA LEU A 117 7.64 -10.68 10.24
C LEU A 117 8.10 -10.58 11.69
N HIS A 118 8.82 -9.52 12.05
CA HIS A 118 9.28 -9.32 13.41
C HIS A 118 8.09 -9.23 14.38
N ALA A 119 7.10 -8.40 14.09
CA ALA A 119 5.90 -8.26 14.92
C ALA A 119 5.10 -9.56 14.97
N LEU A 120 4.83 -10.19 13.82
CA LEU A 120 4.06 -11.43 13.72
C LEU A 120 4.70 -12.59 14.50
N LEU A 121 6.00 -12.82 14.29
CA LEU A 121 6.72 -13.90 14.99
C LEU A 121 6.81 -13.61 16.49
N SER A 122 6.93 -12.34 16.88
CA SER A 122 6.95 -11.97 18.30
C SER A 122 5.58 -12.21 18.95
N GLY A 123 4.49 -11.91 18.25
CA GLY A 123 3.12 -12.23 18.66
C GLY A 123 2.93 -13.71 18.92
N ILE A 124 3.26 -14.54 17.92
CA ILE A 124 3.14 -16.01 18.00
C ILE A 124 3.99 -16.59 19.15
N ALA A 125 5.19 -16.06 19.34
CA ALA A 125 6.11 -16.55 20.37
C ALA A 125 5.80 -16.00 21.78
N GLY A 126 5.03 -14.92 21.88
CA GLY A 126 4.85 -14.15 23.12
C GLY A 126 6.14 -13.47 23.62
N ALA A 127 7.14 -13.31 22.76
CA ALA A 127 8.44 -12.72 23.09
C ALA A 127 9.10 -12.09 21.85
N PRO A 128 9.98 -11.08 22.00
CA PRO A 128 10.67 -10.45 20.87
C PRO A 128 11.41 -11.46 19.98
N SER A 129 11.17 -11.40 18.67
CA SER A 129 11.82 -12.29 17.73
C SER A 129 13.29 -11.87 17.46
N PRO A 130 14.14 -12.80 16.99
CA PRO A 130 15.54 -12.50 16.65
C PRO A 130 15.73 -11.44 15.56
N LEU A 131 14.67 -11.08 14.84
CA LEU A 131 14.68 -10.04 13.80
C LEU A 131 14.76 -8.61 14.38
N GLY A 132 14.64 -8.43 15.70
CA GLY A 132 14.70 -7.09 16.33
C GLY A 132 15.97 -6.30 16.00
N GLY A 133 17.11 -6.99 15.81
CA GLY A 133 18.36 -6.37 15.39
C GLY A 133 18.36 -5.80 13.95
N LEU A 134 17.35 -6.14 13.14
CA LEU A 134 17.22 -5.72 11.74
C LEU A 134 16.23 -4.57 11.54
N LEU A 135 15.51 -4.12 12.58
CA LEU A 135 14.46 -3.09 12.43
C LEU A 135 15.03 -1.76 11.92
N LEU A 136 16.09 -1.25 12.54
CA LEU A 136 16.72 0.00 12.10
C LEU A 136 17.28 -0.11 10.67
N PRO A 137 18.09 -1.13 10.30
CA PRO A 137 18.49 -1.36 8.91
C PRO A 137 17.30 -1.44 7.94
N ALA A 138 16.22 -2.12 8.32
CA ALA A 138 15.02 -2.24 7.50
C ALA A 138 14.38 -0.86 7.26
N HIS A 139 14.22 -0.02 8.28
CA HIS A 139 13.69 1.34 8.10
C HIS A 139 14.57 2.19 7.17
N LEU A 140 15.90 2.12 7.33
CA LEU A 140 16.83 2.87 6.49
C LEU A 140 16.79 2.42 5.02
N VAL A 141 16.76 1.10 4.78
CA VAL A 141 16.62 0.51 3.44
C VAL A 141 15.27 0.89 2.82
N GLY A 142 14.19 0.84 3.61
CA GLY A 142 12.86 1.24 3.17
C GLY A 142 12.82 2.72 2.79
N LEU A 143 13.42 3.60 3.58
CA LEU A 143 13.52 5.03 3.29
C LEU A 143 14.31 5.30 2.00
N ALA A 144 15.47 4.66 1.84
CA ALA A 144 16.26 4.75 0.61
C ALA A 144 15.47 4.24 -0.61
N GLY A 145 14.70 3.17 -0.43
CA GLY A 145 13.77 2.64 -1.42
C GLY A 145 12.70 3.67 -1.82
N LEU A 146 12.03 4.30 -0.85
CA LEU A 146 11.01 5.33 -1.10
C LEU A 146 11.58 6.53 -1.86
N VAL A 147 12.77 7.01 -1.50
CA VAL A 147 13.49 8.06 -2.24
C VAL A 147 13.79 7.60 -3.66
N GLY A 148 14.25 6.36 -3.83
CA GLY A 148 14.45 5.74 -5.13
C GLY A 148 13.19 5.74 -5.99
N ILE A 149 12.05 5.29 -5.45
CA ILE A 149 10.76 5.29 -6.16
C ILE A 149 10.35 6.73 -6.53
N ALA A 150 10.49 7.70 -5.60
CA ALA A 150 10.15 9.09 -5.86
C ALA A 150 11.03 9.75 -6.93
N ALA A 151 12.31 9.34 -7.01
CA ALA A 151 13.25 9.81 -8.02
C ALA A 151 12.99 9.21 -9.41
N LEU A 152 12.35 8.04 -9.49
CA LEU A 152 11.95 7.46 -10.76
C LEU A 152 10.95 8.39 -11.43
N ARG A 153 11.31 8.88 -12.63
CA ARG A 153 10.40 9.55 -13.53
C ARG A 153 9.78 8.50 -14.45
N PRO A 154 8.60 7.92 -14.14
CA PRO A 154 7.93 7.08 -15.12
C PRO A 154 7.70 7.88 -16.42
N GLY A 155 7.51 7.22 -17.57
CA GLY A 155 6.91 7.80 -18.79
C GLY A 155 5.42 8.10 -18.57
N ARG A 156 4.74 8.95 -19.37
CA ARG A 156 3.46 9.60 -18.97
C ARG A 156 2.19 8.75 -19.18
N PRO A 157 1.49 8.36 -18.09
CA PRO A 157 0.03 8.21 -18.09
C PRO A 157 -0.69 9.17 -17.11
N ARG A 158 -2.01 9.38 -17.31
CA ARG A 158 -2.91 10.31 -16.59
C ARG A 158 -3.13 10.01 -15.10
N ALA A 159 -2.72 8.84 -14.60
CA ALA A 159 -2.94 8.40 -13.21
C ALA A 159 -1.84 8.85 -12.22
N ARG A 160 -0.76 9.47 -12.71
CA ARG A 160 0.41 9.91 -11.91
C ARG A 160 0.12 10.65 -10.61
N PRO A 161 -0.78 11.65 -10.53
CA PRO A 161 -0.94 12.38 -9.27
C PRO A 161 -1.51 11.48 -8.17
N LEU A 162 -2.43 10.56 -8.51
CA LEU A 162 -3.01 9.63 -7.55
C LEU A 162 -2.01 8.56 -7.13
N ASP A 163 -1.20 8.05 -8.07
CA ASP A 163 -0.12 7.10 -7.73
C ASP A 163 0.94 7.76 -6.81
N ALA A 164 1.26 9.05 -7.04
CA ALA A 164 2.18 9.81 -6.17
C ALA A 164 1.60 10.09 -4.79
N VAL A 165 0.30 10.44 -4.71
CA VAL A 165 -0.41 10.62 -3.43
C VAL A 165 -0.45 9.28 -2.67
N ALA A 166 -0.79 8.18 -3.33
CA ALA A 166 -0.79 6.85 -2.71
C ALA A 166 0.60 6.49 -2.17
N LEU A 167 1.67 6.75 -2.93
CA LEU A 167 3.05 6.52 -2.47
C LEU A 167 3.40 7.39 -1.25
N ALA A 168 3.04 8.68 -1.25
CA ALA A 168 3.28 9.57 -0.13
C ALA A 168 2.52 9.13 1.13
N LEU A 169 1.30 8.62 0.98
CA LEU A 169 0.51 8.08 2.07
C LEU A 169 1.08 6.74 2.58
N VAL A 170 1.54 5.85 1.69
CA VAL A 170 2.27 4.62 2.10
C VAL A 170 3.55 4.95 2.86
N ALA A 171 4.24 6.04 2.52
CA ALA A 171 5.42 6.49 3.25
C ALA A 171 5.13 6.86 4.72
N ALA A 172 3.87 7.04 5.12
CA ALA A 172 3.51 7.25 6.53
C ALA A 172 3.85 6.04 7.42
N ALA A 173 3.91 4.82 6.86
CA ALA A 173 4.35 3.63 7.58
C ALA A 173 5.89 3.49 7.66
N SER A 174 6.65 4.42 7.07
CA SER A 174 8.11 4.47 7.24
C SER A 174 8.49 5.19 8.54
N LEU A 175 9.74 5.08 8.98
CA LEU A 175 10.21 5.70 10.22
C LEU A 175 9.92 7.22 10.27
N PRO A 176 10.25 8.05 9.25
CA PRO A 176 9.87 9.46 9.27
C PRO A 176 8.36 9.70 9.38
N GLY A 177 7.56 8.83 8.76
CA GLY A 177 6.10 8.89 8.83
C GLY A 177 5.56 8.56 10.22
N GLN A 178 6.12 7.53 10.87
CA GLN A 178 5.82 7.16 12.24
C GLN A 178 6.23 8.27 13.22
N LEU A 179 7.41 8.87 13.05
CA LEU A 179 7.85 10.01 13.86
C LEU A 179 6.91 11.21 13.71
N LEU A 180 6.47 11.50 12.48
CA LEU A 180 5.49 12.57 12.23
C LEU A 180 4.14 12.24 12.89
N ALA A 181 3.69 10.99 12.82
CA ALA A 181 2.47 10.54 13.49
C ALA A 181 2.60 10.69 15.01
N ALA A 182 3.69 10.21 15.61
CA ALA A 182 3.91 10.16 17.04
C ALA A 182 4.11 11.53 17.70
N PHE A 183 4.84 12.42 17.03
CA PHE A 183 5.28 13.69 17.62
C PHE A 183 4.56 14.93 17.08
N VAL A 184 3.73 14.79 16.04
CA VAL A 184 2.98 15.94 15.48
C VAL A 184 1.50 15.63 15.40
N VAL A 185 1.10 14.60 14.65
CA VAL A 185 -0.33 14.39 14.36
C VAL A 185 -1.09 13.85 15.57
N ALA A 186 -0.59 12.79 16.22
CA ALA A 186 -1.23 12.22 17.39
C ALA A 186 -1.33 13.22 18.55
N PRO A 187 -0.28 14.01 18.90
CA PRO A 187 -0.39 15.03 19.93
C PRO A 187 -1.43 16.11 19.64
N MET A 188 -1.53 16.55 18.37
CA MET A 188 -2.54 17.52 17.96
C MET A 188 -3.97 16.98 18.11
N LEU A 189 -4.16 15.66 17.92
CA LEU A 189 -5.46 15.01 18.07
C LEU A 189 -5.78 14.68 19.54
N HIS A 190 -4.78 14.28 20.32
CA HIS A 190 -4.99 13.87 21.71
C HIS A 190 -5.06 15.06 22.67
N GLY A 191 -4.29 16.12 22.40
CA GLY A 191 -4.22 17.33 23.23
C GLY A 191 -3.01 17.38 24.17
N ASP A 192 -2.15 16.36 24.16
CA ASP A 192 -0.90 16.28 24.90
C ASP A 192 0.17 15.48 24.13
N THR A 193 1.39 15.48 24.65
CA THR A 193 2.49 14.67 24.11
C THR A 193 2.91 13.68 25.18
N SER A 194 2.93 12.38 24.83
CA SER A 194 3.47 11.36 25.73
C SER A 194 4.99 11.43 25.79
N TYR A 195 5.57 10.89 26.87
CA TYR A 195 7.01 10.71 26.99
C TYR A 195 7.55 9.62 26.06
N ASP A 196 6.74 8.62 25.71
CA ASP A 196 7.17 7.43 24.96
C ASP A 196 6.38 7.30 23.65
N THR A 197 5.15 6.79 23.67
CA THR A 197 4.26 6.75 22.51
C THR A 197 2.97 7.53 22.76
N THR A 198 2.73 8.59 21.97
CA THR A 198 1.48 9.35 22.06
C THR A 198 0.29 8.48 21.68
N PRO A 199 -0.82 8.50 22.45
CA PRO A 199 -2.02 7.76 22.14
C PRO A 199 -2.50 7.96 20.69
N TRP A 200 -2.94 6.86 20.07
CA TRP A 200 -3.49 6.82 18.71
C TRP A 200 -2.49 7.00 17.56
N THR A 201 -1.19 6.98 17.83
CA THR A 201 -0.14 7.07 16.79
C THR A 201 -0.33 6.04 15.67
N GLU A 202 -0.55 4.78 16.02
CA GLU A 202 -0.72 3.70 15.06
C GLU A 202 -2.05 3.81 14.30
N THR A 203 -3.09 4.40 14.93
CA THR A 203 -4.36 4.71 14.26
C THR A 203 -4.16 5.76 13.17
N VAL A 204 -3.34 6.79 13.40
CA VAL A 204 -3.00 7.78 12.38
C VAL A 204 -2.34 7.09 11.18
N VAL A 205 -1.38 6.20 11.42
CA VAL A 205 -0.70 5.44 10.35
C VAL A 205 -1.71 4.56 9.60
N ALA A 206 -2.54 3.79 10.31
CA ALA A 206 -3.54 2.91 9.72
C ALA A 206 -4.54 3.68 8.84
N VAL A 207 -5.08 4.80 9.32
CA VAL A 207 -5.96 5.69 8.55
C VAL A 207 -5.25 6.22 7.30
N THR A 208 -3.98 6.60 7.40
CA THR A 208 -3.19 7.09 6.26
C THR A 208 -3.01 6.01 5.20
N ILE A 209 -2.78 4.75 5.58
CA ILE A 209 -2.76 3.60 4.66
C ILE A 209 -4.15 3.35 4.04
N GLY A 210 -5.23 3.52 4.80
CA GLY A 210 -6.60 3.47 4.27
C GLY A 210 -6.85 4.53 3.18
N LEU A 211 -6.36 5.75 3.38
CA LEU A 211 -6.41 6.80 2.36
C LEU A 211 -5.56 6.45 1.13
N ALA A 212 -4.42 5.78 1.33
CA ALA A 212 -3.62 5.27 0.21
C ALA A 212 -4.42 4.27 -0.63
N ALA A 213 -5.16 3.37 0.02
CA ALA A 213 -6.04 2.41 -0.66
C ALA A 213 -7.08 3.12 -1.56
N VAL A 214 -7.71 4.17 -1.04
CA VAL A 214 -8.69 4.99 -1.79
C VAL A 214 -8.03 5.68 -2.98
N ALA A 215 -6.87 6.30 -2.79
CA ALA A 215 -6.13 6.95 -3.86
C ALA A 215 -5.73 5.96 -4.98
N THR A 216 -5.26 4.76 -4.60
CA THR A 216 -4.91 3.70 -5.54
C THR A 216 -6.13 3.20 -6.32
N ALA A 217 -7.27 2.98 -5.65
CA ALA A 217 -8.52 2.60 -6.32
C ALA A 217 -8.98 3.65 -7.33
N ALA A 218 -8.98 4.92 -6.93
CA ALA A 218 -9.31 6.04 -7.83
C ALA A 218 -8.36 6.10 -9.04
N GLY A 219 -7.07 5.82 -8.83
CA GLY A 219 -6.09 5.68 -9.91
C GLY A 219 -6.42 4.53 -10.88
N GLY A 220 -6.87 3.40 -10.35
CA GLY A 220 -7.34 2.24 -11.12
C GLY A 220 -8.56 2.57 -11.98
N VAL A 221 -9.59 3.18 -11.38
CA VAL A 221 -10.81 3.62 -12.09
C VAL A 221 -10.46 4.62 -13.19
N ARG A 222 -9.63 5.63 -12.90
CA ARG A 222 -9.21 6.64 -13.87
C ARG A 222 -8.39 6.04 -15.02
N ALA A 223 -7.60 5.01 -14.77
CA ALA A 223 -6.84 4.31 -15.80
C ALA A 223 -7.73 3.44 -16.73
N ALA A 224 -8.91 3.02 -16.25
CA ALA A 224 -9.87 2.23 -17.02
C ALA A 224 -10.80 3.08 -17.92
N LEU A 225 -10.96 4.37 -17.62
CA LEU A 225 -11.81 5.27 -18.42
C LEU A 225 -11.15 5.61 -19.77
N PRO A 226 -11.92 5.69 -20.88
CA PRO A 226 -11.42 6.15 -22.17
C PRO A 226 -10.84 7.57 -22.07
N ALA A 227 -9.83 7.90 -22.86
CA ALA A 227 -9.36 9.29 -22.89
C ALA A 227 -10.47 10.18 -23.47
N ALA A 228 -10.75 11.31 -22.83
CA ALA A 228 -11.59 12.35 -23.45
C ALA A 228 -10.94 12.76 -24.78
N GLY A 229 -11.57 12.40 -25.90
CA GLY A 229 -11.05 12.60 -27.25
C GLY A 229 -10.56 11.34 -27.98
N ASP A 230 -10.56 10.15 -27.34
CA ASP A 230 -10.45 8.92 -28.12
C ASP A 230 -11.68 8.84 -29.04
N PRO A 231 -11.50 8.66 -30.36
CA PRO A 231 -12.62 8.56 -31.27
C PRO A 231 -13.52 7.45 -30.76
N VAL A 232 -14.78 7.79 -30.46
CA VAL A 232 -15.82 6.80 -30.17
C VAL A 232 -15.70 5.80 -31.32
N PRO A 233 -15.43 4.50 -31.06
CA PRO A 233 -15.26 3.53 -32.11
C PRO A 233 -16.49 3.67 -32.99
N HIS A 234 -16.29 4.21 -34.20
CA HIS A 234 -17.40 4.52 -35.09
C HIS A 234 -18.13 3.18 -35.25
N LEU A 235 -19.34 3.11 -34.69
CA LEU A 235 -20.24 1.99 -34.92
C LEU A 235 -20.22 1.78 -36.43
N PRO A 236 -19.82 0.60 -36.92
CA PRO A 236 -19.61 0.39 -38.35
C PRO A 236 -20.87 0.85 -39.07
N ASP A 237 -20.71 1.86 -39.92
CA ASP A 237 -21.82 2.50 -40.63
C ASP A 237 -22.65 1.42 -41.30
N PRO A 238 -23.92 1.20 -40.88
CA PRO A 238 -24.75 0.13 -41.44
C PRO A 238 -24.94 0.30 -42.95
N ALA A 239 -24.82 1.52 -43.48
CA ALA A 239 -24.90 1.79 -44.92
C ALA A 239 -23.73 1.16 -45.71
N ARG A 240 -22.56 0.97 -45.10
CA ARG A 240 -21.40 0.34 -45.77
C ARG A 240 -21.45 -1.18 -45.80
N ARG A 241 -22.35 -1.85 -45.06
CA ARG A 241 -22.53 -3.31 -45.16
C ARG A 241 -23.27 -3.74 -46.43
N GLY A 242 -24.11 -2.87 -47.00
CA GLY A 242 -24.87 -3.20 -48.22
C GLY A 242 -24.04 -3.23 -49.51
N ALA A 243 -22.89 -2.54 -49.54
CA ALA A 243 -22.13 -2.34 -50.79
C ALA A 243 -21.06 -3.41 -51.09
N ARG A 244 -20.71 -4.28 -50.13
CA ARG A 244 -19.66 -5.32 -50.33
C ARG A 244 -20.21 -6.72 -50.64
N GLY A 245 -21.53 -6.86 -50.80
CA GLY A 245 -22.16 -8.13 -51.18
C GLY A 245 -22.30 -8.35 -52.69
N ALA A 246 -21.90 -7.39 -53.53
CA ALA A 246 -22.05 -7.48 -54.98
C ALA A 246 -20.68 -7.48 -55.67
N ALA A 247 -20.39 -8.60 -56.34
CA ALA A 247 -19.34 -8.78 -57.34
C ALA A 247 -17.88 -8.87 -56.83
N ASP A 248 -17.53 -10.02 -56.25
CA ASP A 248 -16.25 -10.64 -56.62
C ASP A 248 -16.54 -11.63 -57.75
N PRO A 249 -16.10 -11.37 -59.00
CA PRO A 249 -16.23 -12.34 -60.07
C PRO A 249 -15.34 -13.55 -59.78
N LEU A 250 -15.93 -14.74 -59.89
CA LEU A 250 -15.23 -16.02 -59.80
C LEU A 250 -14.04 -16.03 -60.78
N PRO A 251 -12.84 -16.46 -60.37
CA PRO A 251 -11.73 -16.64 -61.28
C PRO A 251 -12.12 -17.72 -62.28
N LEU A 252 -12.28 -17.33 -63.56
CA LEU A 252 -12.39 -18.25 -64.66
C LEU A 252 -11.07 -19.01 -64.75
N GLY A 253 -11.15 -20.34 -64.57
CA GLY A 253 -10.01 -21.22 -64.74
C GLY A 253 -9.59 -21.25 -66.20
N ASP A 254 -8.29 -21.07 -66.42
CA ASP A 254 -7.65 -21.29 -67.71
C ASP A 254 -7.53 -22.80 -67.96
N GLU A 255 -8.11 -23.28 -69.06
CA GLU A 255 -7.92 -24.63 -69.59
C GLU A 255 -6.62 -24.69 -70.42
N HIS A 256 -5.75 -25.64 -70.08
CA HIS A 256 -4.62 -26.12 -70.89
C HIS A 256 -4.67 -27.64 -70.99
#